data_AF-A0A399XKL2-F1
#
_entry.id   AF-A0A399XKL2-F1
#
_cell.length_a   1.000
_cell.length_b   1.000
_cell.length_c   1.000
_cell.angle_alpha   90.00
_cell.angle_beta   90.00
_cell.angle_gamma   90.00
#
_symmetry.space_group_name_H-M   'P 1'
#
loop_
_entity.id
_entity.type
_entity.pdbx_description
1 polymer ?
#
loop_
_entity_poly.entity_id
_entity_poly.type
_entity_poly.pdbx_seq_one_letter_code
_entity_poly.pdbx_strand_id
1 'polypeptide(L)'
;MTELISKLEIKRIHHYVQKIQQVTQRIDIFCSALLLQAWRRMNYVFNRREIHSSLKRRQGNCLRCGRCCHASFKCQHLEYDDKGLSLCKVYDRKPLMCSLYPYNEKDYFFHLKPTCGYKYDDE
;
A
#
# COMPACT_ATOMS: atom_id res chain seq x y z
N MET A 1 5.36 36.06 -32.72
CA MET A 1 5.20 34.68 -33.21
C MET A 1 6.10 33.70 -32.43
N THR A 2 7.40 34.00 -32.29
CA THR A 2 8.39 33.23 -31.52
C THR A 2 8.04 33.00 -30.04
N GLU A 3 7.51 34.01 -29.34
CA GLU A 3 7.13 33.90 -27.91
C GLU A 3 5.98 32.89 -27.67
N LEU A 4 5.06 32.78 -28.62
CA LEU A 4 3.91 31.87 -28.55
C LEU A 4 4.33 30.42 -28.80
N ILE A 5 5.29 30.21 -29.71
CA ILE A 5 5.91 28.91 -29.98
C ILE A 5 6.67 28.42 -28.73
N SER A 6 7.48 29.30 -28.11
CA SER A 6 8.22 28.97 -26.88
C SER A 6 7.31 28.60 -25.70
N LYS A 7 6.20 29.34 -25.49
CA LYS A 7 5.22 29.02 -24.44
C LYS A 7 4.53 27.66 -24.66
N LEU A 8 4.27 27.29 -25.92
CA LEU A 8 3.69 25.98 -26.26
C LEU A 8 4.69 24.83 -26.01
N GLU A 9 5.97 25.04 -26.32
CA GLU A 9 7.04 24.08 -26.04
C GLU A 9 7.24 23.87 -24.54
N ILE A 10 7.28 24.95 -23.75
CA ILE A 10 7.41 24.88 -22.28
C ILE A 10 6.23 24.11 -21.66
N LYS A 11 4.99 24.39 -22.07
CA LYS A 11 3.80 23.65 -21.60
C LYS A 11 3.90 22.16 -21.92
N ARG A 12 4.38 21.82 -23.13
CA ARG A 12 4.58 20.44 -23.56
C ARG A 12 5.65 19.74 -22.70
N ILE A 13 6.78 20.40 -22.43
CA ILE A 13 7.83 19.88 -21.55
C ILE A 13 7.29 19.62 -20.14
N HIS A 14 6.60 20.60 -19.54
CA HIS A 14 5.98 20.41 -18.22
C HIS A 14 5.02 19.21 -18.18
N HIS A 15 4.18 19.07 -19.21
CA HIS A 15 3.28 17.93 -19.32
C HIS A 15 4.05 16.59 -19.35
N TYR A 16 5.13 16.50 -20.12
CA TYR A 16 5.96 15.30 -20.15
C TYR A 16 6.67 15.02 -18.82
N VAL A 17 7.23 16.04 -18.18
CA VAL A 17 7.87 15.91 -16.87
C VAL A 17 6.87 15.40 -15.83
N GLN A 18 5.65 15.95 -15.79
CA GLN A 18 4.59 15.48 -14.90
C GLN A 18 4.23 14.02 -15.17
N LYS A 19 4.12 13.62 -16.44
CA LYS A 19 3.80 12.24 -16.81
C LYS A 19 4.92 11.27 -16.42
N ILE A 20 6.18 11.64 -16.62
CA ILE A 20 7.34 10.85 -16.20
C ILE A 20 7.35 10.72 -14.67
N GLN A 21 7.17 11.81 -13.94
CA GLN A 21 7.11 11.80 -12.48
C GLN A 21 6.00 10.86 -11.96
N GLN A 22 4.82 10.90 -12.58
CA GLN A 22 3.73 10.00 -12.23
C GLN A 22 4.07 8.53 -12.48
N VAL A 23 4.75 8.22 -13.59
CA VAL A 23 5.18 6.85 -13.89
C VAL A 23 6.24 6.38 -12.90
N THR A 24 7.25 7.20 -12.62
CA THR A 24 8.30 6.90 -11.63
C THR A 24 7.69 6.65 -10.25
N GLN A 25 6.75 7.49 -9.80
CA GLN A 25 6.06 7.30 -8.53
C GLN A 25 5.28 5.97 -8.48
N ARG A 26 4.62 5.58 -9.57
CA ARG A 26 3.91 4.29 -9.65
C ARG A 26 4.87 3.12 -9.57
N ILE A 27 6.02 3.19 -10.24
CA ILE A 27 7.05 2.16 -10.20
C ILE A 27 7.64 2.04 -8.79
N ASP A 28 7.95 3.17 -8.16
CA ASP A 28 8.51 3.22 -6.81
C ASP A 28 7.56 2.59 -5.76
N ILE A 29 6.27 2.95 -5.81
CA ILE A 29 5.24 2.37 -4.95
C ILE A 29 5.15 0.86 -5.16
N PHE A 30 5.13 0.42 -6.42
CA PHE A 30 5.03 -0.99 -6.78
C PHE A 30 6.24 -1.79 -6.27
N CYS A 31 7.46 -1.33 -6.55
CA CYS A 31 8.70 -1.96 -6.10
C CYS A 31 8.77 -2.00 -4.57
N SER A 32 8.48 -0.89 -3.90
CA SER A 32 8.44 -0.81 -2.44
C SER A 32 7.44 -1.79 -1.85
N ALA A 33 6.25 -1.90 -2.44
CA ALA A 33 5.24 -2.84 -1.96
C ALA A 33 5.68 -4.30 -2.16
N LEU A 34 6.32 -4.64 -3.29
CA LEU A 34 6.85 -5.98 -3.52
C LEU A 34 7.97 -6.35 -2.54
N LEU A 35 8.93 -5.45 -2.35
CA LEU A 35 10.02 -5.63 -1.40
C LEU A 35 9.46 -5.80 0.01
N LEU A 36 8.45 -5.02 0.39
CA LEU A 36 7.80 -5.17 1.68
C LEU A 36 7.12 -6.54 1.80
N GLN A 37 6.37 -7.01 0.79
CA GLN A 37 5.75 -8.33 0.83
C GLN A 37 6.77 -9.47 0.95
N ALA A 38 7.94 -9.34 0.33
CA ALA A 38 9.04 -10.29 0.50
C ALA A 38 9.62 -10.22 1.92
N TRP A 39 9.94 -9.01 2.40
CA TRP A 39 10.41 -8.77 3.76
C TRP A 39 9.45 -9.33 4.80
N ARG A 40 8.14 -9.17 4.61
CA ARG A 40 7.08 -9.69 5.49
C ARG A 40 7.15 -11.19 5.68
N ARG A 41 7.41 -11.93 4.60
CA ARG A 41 7.52 -13.39 4.63
C ARG A 41 8.79 -13.81 5.38
N MET A 42 9.91 -13.16 5.09
CA MET A 42 11.18 -13.44 5.78
C MET A 42 11.10 -13.07 7.27
N ASN A 43 10.60 -11.87 7.59
CA ASN A 43 10.47 -11.38 8.94
C ASN A 43 9.53 -12.26 9.79
N TYR A 44 8.45 -12.79 9.19
CA TYR A 44 7.59 -13.75 9.88
C TYR A 44 8.32 -15.04 10.28
N VAL A 45 9.19 -15.54 9.41
CA VAL A 45 9.97 -16.76 9.68
C VAL A 45 10.98 -16.51 10.80
N PHE A 46 11.73 -15.40 10.75
CA PHE A 46 12.80 -15.14 11.72
C PHE A 46 12.31 -14.57 13.05
N ASN A 47 11.31 -13.69 13.04
CA ASN A 47 10.92 -12.86 14.20
C ASN A 47 9.49 -13.15 14.67
N ARG A 48 9.05 -14.41 14.57
CA ARG A 48 7.66 -14.82 14.87
C ARG A 48 7.17 -14.34 16.25
N ARG A 49 7.99 -14.49 17.30
CA ARG A 49 7.62 -14.09 18.67
C ARG A 49 7.40 -12.59 18.79
N GLU A 50 8.30 -11.81 18.20
CA GLU A 50 8.23 -10.35 18.22
C GLU A 50 7.00 -9.85 17.45
N ILE A 51 6.71 -10.45 16.29
CA ILE A 51 5.49 -10.15 15.52
C ILE A 51 4.24 -10.42 16.34
N HIS A 52 4.14 -11.56 17.01
CA HIS A 52 2.99 -11.85 17.87
C HIS A 52 2.89 -10.89 19.07
N SER A 53 4.02 -10.45 19.63
CA SER A 53 4.03 -9.42 20.67
C SER A 53 3.55 -8.07 20.12
N SER A 54 4.04 -7.65 18.96
CA SER A 54 3.61 -6.39 18.32
C SER A 54 2.13 -6.43 17.96
N LEU A 55 1.61 -7.54 17.44
CA LEU A 55 0.18 -7.69 17.13
C LEU A 55 -0.75 -7.51 18.33
N LYS A 56 -0.28 -7.79 19.56
CA LYS A 56 -1.05 -7.50 20.78
C LYS A 56 -1.13 -5.99 21.09
N ARG A 57 -0.15 -5.21 20.65
CA ARG A 57 -0.11 -3.75 20.74
C ARG A 57 -0.82 -3.06 19.57
N ARG A 58 -1.18 -3.80 18.52
CA ARG A 58 -1.87 -3.26 17.36
C ARG A 58 -3.27 -2.82 17.74
N GLN A 59 -3.57 -1.54 17.53
CA GLN A 59 -4.87 -0.96 17.79
C GLN A 59 -5.64 -0.68 16.49
N GLY A 60 -6.93 -0.42 16.65
CA GLY A 60 -7.83 -0.10 15.55
C GLY A 60 -8.26 -1.32 14.73
N ASN A 61 -8.89 -1.06 13.59
CA ASN A 61 -9.57 -2.08 12.79
C ASN A 61 -9.40 -1.85 11.29
N CYS A 62 -9.56 -2.91 10.51
CA CYS A 62 -9.61 -2.81 9.05
C CYS A 62 -10.82 -1.96 8.62
N LEU A 63 -10.56 -0.86 7.91
CA LEU A 63 -11.60 0.06 7.41
C LEU A 63 -12.27 -0.41 6.11
N ARG A 64 -11.96 -1.62 5.64
CA ARG A 64 -12.45 -2.15 4.35
C ARG A 64 -12.22 -1.18 3.17
N CYS A 65 -11.05 -0.54 3.14
CA CYS A 65 -10.67 0.37 2.06
C CYS A 65 -10.05 -0.34 0.83
N GLY A 66 -9.71 -1.62 0.93
CA GLY A 66 -9.08 -2.41 -0.15
C GLY A 66 -7.66 -2.01 -0.53
N ARG A 67 -7.08 -0.95 0.05
CA ARG A 67 -5.79 -0.41 -0.40
C ARG A 67 -4.61 -1.38 -0.22
N CYS A 68 -4.52 -2.09 0.91
CA CYS A 68 -3.48 -3.11 1.10
C CYS A 68 -3.63 -4.32 0.16
N CYS A 69 -4.87 -4.60 -0.30
CA CYS A 69 -5.16 -5.63 -1.30
C CYS A 69 -4.76 -5.21 -2.73
N HIS A 70 -4.45 -3.94 -2.96
CA HIS A 70 -3.97 -3.37 -4.23
C HIS A 70 -2.51 -2.93 -4.17
N ALA A 71 -1.86 -3.00 -3.01
CA ALA A 71 -0.58 -2.31 -2.76
C ALA A 71 0.54 -2.73 -3.72
N SER A 72 0.65 -4.02 -4.03
CA SER A 72 1.61 -4.52 -5.03
C SER A 72 0.89 -4.87 -6.33
N PHE A 73 -0.02 -5.85 -6.27
CA PHE A 73 -0.88 -6.24 -7.37
C PHE A 73 -2.32 -6.28 -6.87
N LYS A 74 -3.27 -6.07 -7.78
CA LYS A 74 -4.68 -6.27 -7.47
C LYS A 74 -4.92 -7.72 -7.06
N CYS A 75 -5.31 -7.93 -5.80
CA CYS A 75 -5.71 -9.23 -5.29
C CYS A 75 -6.90 -9.80 -6.09
N GLN A 76 -6.82 -11.06 -6.50
CA GLN A 76 -7.90 -11.74 -7.24
C GLN A 76 -9.14 -12.03 -6.39
N HIS A 77 -9.00 -12.03 -5.06
CA HIS A 77 -10.10 -12.25 -4.11
C HIS A 77 -10.73 -10.94 -3.60
N LEU A 78 -10.36 -9.79 -4.17
CA LEU A 78 -10.92 -8.50 -3.78
C LEU A 78 -12.24 -8.25 -4.54
N GLU A 79 -13.29 -7.96 -3.77
CA GLU A 79 -14.58 -7.48 -4.24
C GLU A 79 -14.95 -6.18 -3.54
N TYR A 80 -16.10 -5.62 -3.91
CA TYR A 80 -16.69 -4.45 -3.29
C TYR A 80 -18.18 -4.73 -3.06
N ASP A 81 -18.71 -4.26 -1.93
CA ASP A 81 -20.16 -4.28 -1.69
C ASP A 81 -20.86 -3.11 -2.40
N ASP A 82 -22.19 -3.06 -2.27
CA ASP A 82 -23.04 -2.02 -2.88
C ASP A 82 -22.71 -0.59 -2.38
N LYS A 83 -22.03 -0.49 -1.23
CA LYS A 83 -21.57 0.79 -0.65
C LYS A 83 -20.14 1.14 -1.08
N GLY A 84 -19.51 0.32 -1.91
CA GLY A 84 -18.13 0.49 -2.37
C GLY A 84 -17.06 0.13 -1.34
N LEU A 85 -17.40 -0.58 -0.26
CA LEU A 85 -16.42 -1.06 0.72
C LEU A 85 -15.84 -2.41 0.29
N SER A 86 -14.53 -2.58 0.46
CA SER A 86 -13.85 -3.79 0.04
C SER A 86 -14.34 -5.03 0.80
N LEU A 87 -14.54 -6.12 0.08
CA LEU A 87 -14.82 -7.46 0.58
C LEU A 87 -13.72 -8.42 0.14
N CYS A 88 -13.39 -9.39 1.00
CA CYS A 88 -12.46 -10.46 0.66
C CYS A 88 -13.25 -11.75 0.43
N LYS A 89 -13.27 -12.27 -0.81
CA LYS A 89 -14.00 -13.52 -1.15
C LYS A 89 -13.58 -14.73 -0.31
N VAL A 90 -12.35 -14.71 0.22
CA VAL A 90 -11.77 -15.79 1.00
C VAL A 90 -11.50 -15.36 2.44
N TYR A 91 -12.31 -14.47 3.01
CA TYR A 91 -12.05 -13.90 4.33
C TYR A 91 -11.81 -14.96 5.42
N ASP A 92 -12.62 -16.02 5.45
CA ASP A 92 -12.51 -17.12 6.41
C ASP A 92 -11.28 -18.02 6.18
N ARG A 93 -10.77 -18.03 4.95
CA ARG A 93 -9.56 -18.77 4.53
C ARG A 93 -8.42 -17.81 4.16
N LYS A 94 -8.44 -16.61 4.74
CA LYS A 94 -7.51 -15.53 4.38
C LYS A 94 -6.07 -15.96 4.64
N PRO A 95 -5.14 -15.74 3.69
CA PRO A 95 -3.74 -16.07 3.91
C PRO A 95 -3.20 -15.41 5.17
N LEU A 96 -2.36 -16.15 5.90
CA LEU A 96 -1.80 -15.70 7.18
C LEU A 96 -1.10 -14.33 7.06
N MET A 97 -0.34 -14.09 5.99
CA MET A 97 0.32 -12.79 5.79
C MET A 97 -0.68 -11.62 5.68
N CYS A 98 -1.86 -11.87 5.13
CA CYS A 98 -2.91 -10.86 4.99
C CYS A 98 -3.64 -10.61 6.32
N SER A 99 -3.87 -11.63 7.15
CA SER A 99 -4.54 -11.47 8.46
C SER A 99 -3.67 -10.75 9.48
N LEU A 100 -2.36 -10.91 9.36
CA LEU A 100 -1.39 -10.30 10.25
C LEU A 100 -0.96 -8.89 9.81
N TYR A 101 -1.42 -8.37 8.66
CA TYR A 101 -1.08 -7.01 8.25
C TYR A 101 -1.80 -5.94 9.08
N PRO A 102 -1.14 -4.85 9.47
CA PRO A 102 0.33 -4.70 9.57
C PRO A 102 0.86 -5.48 10.79
N TYR A 103 2.11 -5.98 10.70
CA TYR A 103 2.79 -6.65 11.81
C TYR A 103 3.22 -5.69 12.91
N ASN A 104 3.78 -4.55 12.51
CA ASN A 104 4.35 -3.49 13.32
C ASN A 104 4.43 -2.21 12.45
N GLU A 105 4.98 -1.13 12.98
CA GLU A 105 5.14 0.15 12.26
C GLU A 105 5.99 0.08 10.99
N LYS A 106 6.98 -0.82 10.95
CA LYS A 106 7.84 -1.03 9.78
C LYS A 106 7.11 -1.79 8.67
N ASP A 107 6.01 -2.46 9.00
CA ASP A 107 5.20 -3.24 8.07
C ASP A 107 4.12 -2.42 7.35
N TYR A 108 4.02 -1.12 7.59
CA TYR A 108 3.06 -0.31 6.85
C TYR A 108 3.55 -0.09 5.42
N PHE A 109 2.62 -0.16 4.46
CA PHE A 109 2.91 0.37 3.14
C PHE A 109 2.99 1.89 3.30
N PHE A 110 4.11 2.50 2.90
CA PHE A 110 4.38 3.91 3.14
C PHE A 110 3.22 4.83 2.74
N HIS A 111 2.66 4.59 1.54
CA HIS A 111 1.54 5.35 0.99
C HIS A 111 0.19 5.09 1.69
N LEU A 112 0.10 4.08 2.56
CA LEU A 112 -1.13 3.70 3.27
C LEU A 112 -1.13 4.06 4.75
N LYS A 113 0.04 4.20 5.39
CA LYS A 113 0.17 4.56 6.81
C LYS A 113 -0.78 5.69 7.24
N PRO A 114 -0.86 6.85 6.53
CA PRO A 114 -1.71 7.96 6.97
C PRO A 114 -3.22 7.69 6.89
N THR A 115 -3.64 6.65 6.16
CA THR A 115 -5.06 6.38 5.89
C THR A 115 -5.49 4.98 6.35
N CYS A 116 -4.63 4.25 7.07
CA CYS A 116 -4.94 2.94 7.61
C CYS A 116 -5.70 3.09 8.94
N GLY A 117 -6.66 2.18 9.20
CA GLY A 117 -7.35 2.14 10.48
C GLY A 117 -6.56 1.46 11.58
N TYR A 118 -5.51 0.71 11.23
CA TYR A 118 -4.59 0.14 12.21
C TYR A 118 -3.56 1.17 12.63
N LYS A 119 -3.20 1.14 13.92
CA LYS A 119 -2.22 2.03 14.54
C LYS A 119 -1.39 1.29 15.57
N TYR A 120 -0.22 1.85 15.88
CA TYR A 120 0.61 1.50 17.02
C TYR A 120 0.86 2.81 17.77
N ASP A 121 0.89 2.74 19.10
CA ASP A 121 1.28 3.89 19.90
C ASP A 121 2.79 4.05 19.74
N ASP A 122 3.20 5.24 19.31
CA ASP A 122 4.59 5.65 19.29
C ASP A 122 5.03 5.80 20.76
N GLU A 123 5.73 4.80 21.31
CA GLU A 123 6.51 4.96 22.56
C GLU A 123 7.84 5.68 22.26
#